data_AF-A0A1E3QUB0-F1
#
_entry.id   AF-A0A1E3QUB0-F1
#
_cell.length_a   1.000
_cell.length_b   1.000
_cell.length_c   1.000
_cell.angle_alpha   90.00
_cell.angle_beta   90.00
_cell.angle_gamma   90.00
#
_symmetry.space_group_name_H-M   'P 1'
#
loop_
_entity.id
_entity.type
_entity.pdbx_description
1 polymer ?
#
loop_
_entity_poly.entity_id
_entity_poly.type
_entity_poly.pdbx_seq_one_letter_code
_entity_poly.pdbx_strand_id
1 'polypeptide(L)' 'MIIFPLVTFFSVLWITGGNAIVSGGLAALMANVVLIGYVVVAFMENTEAEALEKKNE' A
#
# COMPACT_ATOMS: atom_id res chain seq x y z
N MET A 1 5.96 0.06 1.82
CA MET A 1 5.90 1.51 1.49
C MET A 1 6.48 1.85 0.13
N ILE A 2 7.72 1.45 -0.19
CA ILE A 2 8.42 1.92 -1.40
C ILE A 2 8.17 1.03 -2.64
N ILE A 3 8.10 -0.30 -2.45
CA ILE A 3 8.02 -1.26 -3.56
C ILE A 3 6.74 -1.10 -4.39
N PHE A 4 5.56 -0.99 -3.76
CA PHE A 4 4.28 -0.89 -4.47
C PHE A 4 4.19 0.34 -5.39
N PRO A 5 4.46 1.57 -4.92
CA PRO A 5 4.50 2.74 -5.79
C PRO A 5 5.54 2.63 -6.92
N LEU A 6 6.71 2.04 -6.65
CA LEU A 6 7.75 1.84 -7.65
C LEU A 6 7.34 0.85 -8.74
N VAL A 7 6.74 -0.28 -8.34
CA VAL A 7 6.21 -1.28 -9.27
C VAL A 7 5.11 -0.65 -10.12
N THR A 8 4.20 0.11 -9.52
CA THR A 8 3.16 0.85 -10.25
C THR A 8 3.78 1.83 -11.26
N PHE A 9 4.79 2.60 -10.86
CA PHE A 9 5.47 3.53 -11.77
C PHE A 9 6.04 2.81 -12.99
N PHE A 10 6.88 1.79 -12.78
CA PHE A 10 7.55 1.11 -13.90
C PHE A 10 6.59 0.27 -14.75
N SER A 11 5.56 -0.33 -14.14
CA SER A 11 4.53 -1.09 -14.87
C SER A 11 3.72 -0.17 -15.77
N VAL A 12 3.26 0.98 -15.24
CA VAL A 12 2.50 1.97 -16.03
C VAL A 12 3.40 2.62 -17.07
N LEU A 13 4.67 2.89 -16.76
CA LEU A 13 5.62 3.47 -17.71
C LEU A 13 5.83 2.55 -18.93
N TRP A 14 5.92 1.24 -18.70
CA TRP A 14 6.04 0.26 -19.78
C TRP A 14 4.76 0.17 -20.63
N ILE A 15 3.59 0.15 -19.99
CA ILE A 15 2.28 0.07 -20.69
C ILE A 15 1.98 1.35 -21.48
N THR A 16 2.36 2.52 -20.96
CA THR A 16 2.05 3.82 -21.57
C THR A 16 3.11 4.31 -22.56
N GLY A 17 4.08 3.46 -22.91
CA GLY A 17 5.12 3.78 -23.90
C GLY A 17 6.06 4.90 -23.46
N GLY A 18 6.34 5.02 -22.16
CA GLY A 18 7.27 6.02 -21.61
C GLY A 18 6.63 7.31 -21.10
N ASN A 19 5.30 7.37 -20.92
CA ASN A 19 4.65 8.55 -20.36
C ASN A 19 4.88 8.69 -18.84
N ALA A 20 5.92 9.44 -18.49
CA ALA A 20 6.34 9.65 -17.10
C ALA A 20 5.31 10.42 -16.23
N ILE A 21 4.47 11.26 -16.83
CA ILE A 21 3.44 12.01 -16.10
C ILE A 21 2.33 11.08 -15.63
N VAL A 22 1.86 10.20 -16.52
CA VAL A 22 0.81 9.23 -16.20
C VAL A 22 1.33 8.20 -15.19
N SER A 23 2.53 7.64 -15.42
CA SER A 23 3.12 6.69 -14.48
C SER A 23 3.44 7.30 -13.12
N GLY A 24 3.95 8.54 -13.10
CA GLY A 24 4.22 9.30 -11.87
C GLY A 24 2.94 9.59 -11.08
N GLY A 25 1.88 10.04 -11.76
CA GLY A 25 0.59 10.32 -11.12
C GLY A 25 -0.05 9.08 -10.51
N LEU A 26 -0.03 7.95 -11.24
CA LEU A 26 -0.51 6.66 -10.73
C LEU A 26 0.32 6.14 -9.55
N ALA A 27 1.63 6.33 -9.58
CA ALA A 27 2.50 5.96 -8.47
C ALA A 27 2.24 6.81 -7.21
N ALA A 28 2.00 8.12 -7.37
CA ALA A 28 1.63 9.00 -6.26
C ALA A 28 0.28 8.61 -5.65
N LEU A 29 -0.69 8.24 -6.48
CA LEU A 29 -1.97 7.70 -6.01
C LEU A 29 -1.77 6.37 -5.24
N MET A 30 -0.94 5.46 -5.76
CA MET A 30 -0.61 4.21 -5.08
C MET A 30 0.06 4.44 -3.72
N ALA A 31 0.90 5.47 -3.57
CA ALA A 31 1.52 5.80 -2.28
C ALA A 31 0.48 6.13 -1.20
N ASN A 32 -0.59 6.86 -1.56
CA ASN A 32 -1.70 7.15 -0.64
C ASN A 32 -2.48 5.89 -0.27
N VAL A 33 -2.72 4.99 -1.23
CA VAL A 33 -3.37 3.69 -0.97
C VAL A 33 -2.56 2.86 0.03
N VAL A 34 -1.23 2.81 -0.12
CA VAL A 34 -0.34 2.09 0.80
C VAL A 34 -0.39 2.69 2.22
N LEU A 35 -0.49 4.02 2.36
CA LEU A 35 -0.67 4.65 3.66
C LEU A 35 -1.99 4.26 4.32
N ILE A 36 -3.09 4.29 3.57
CA ILE A 36 -4.40 3.87 4.09
C ILE A 36 -4.36 2.39 4.48
N GLY A 37 -3.78 1.54 3.66
CA GLY A 37 -3.61 0.11 3.97
C GLY A 37 -2.81 -0.11 5.26
N TYR A 38 -1.79 0.70 5.51
CA TYR A 38 -1.01 0.62 6.76
C TYR A 38 -1.86 0.97 7.98
N VAL A 39 -2.70 2.01 7.87
CA VAL A 39 -3.64 2.39 8.95
C VAL A 39 -4.61 1.24 9.23
N VAL A 40 -5.16 0.62 8.18
CA VAL A 40 -6.08 -0.52 8.32
C VAL A 40 -5.40 -1.70 9.02
N VAL A 41 -4.20 -2.09 8.56
CA VAL A 41 -3.44 -3.19 9.19
C VAL A 41 -3.15 -2.88 10.66
N ALA A 42 -2.77 -1.65 10.99
CA ALA A 42 -2.52 -1.26 12.37
C ALA A 42 -3.76 -1.41 13.28
N PHE A 43 -4.97 -1.14 12.78
CA PHE A 43 -6.20 -1.38 13.54
C PHE A 43 -6.55 -2.87 13.65
N MET A 44 -6.23 -3.67 12.63
CA MET A 44 -6.44 -5.12 12.65
C MET A 44 -5.51 -5.83 13.62
N GLU A 45 -4.22 -5.47 13.62
CA GLU A 45 -3.23 -6.03 14.56
C GLU A 45 -3.63 -5.81 16.02
N ASN A 46 -4.23 -4.65 16.34
CA ASN A 46 -4.71 -4.37 17.69
C ASN A 46 -5.88 -5.27 18.12
N THR A 47 -6.74 -5.66 17.17
CA THR A 47 -7.88 -6.55 17.44
C THR A 47 -7.43 -8.00 17.68
N GLU A 48 -6.44 -8.49 16.93
CA GLU A 48 -5.91 -9.85 17.09
C GLU A 48 -5.13 -10.02 18.39
N ALA A 49 -4.39 -9.01 18.82
CA ALA A 49 -3.68 -9.01 20.10
C ALA A 49 -4.64 -9.16 21.30
N GLU A 50 -5.71 -8.36 21.35
CA GLU A 50 -6.74 -8.47 22.41
C GLU A 50 -7.50 -9.81 22.38
N ALA A 51 -7.70 -10.39 21.19
CA ALA A 51 -8.37 -11.69 21.04
C ALA A 51 -7.50 -12.88 21.48
N LEU A 52 -6.18 -12.81 21.26
CA LEU A 52 -5.22 -13.82 21.73
C LEU A 52 -5.03 -13.76 23.25
N GLU A 53 -5.01 -12.56 23.83
CA GLU A 53 -4.86 -12.37 25.28
C GLU A 53 -6.07 -12.96 26.04
N LYS A 54 -7.29 -12.72 25.57
CA LYS A 54 -8.53 -13.32 26.13
C LYS A 54 -8.66 -14.84 25.99
N LYS A 55 -7.87 -15.47 25.11
CA LYS A 55 -7.93 -16.93 24.88
C LYS A 55 -6.95 -17.70 25.79
N ASN A 56 -6.01 -16.99 26.41
CA ASN A 56 -4.98 -17.57 27.28
C ASN A 56 -5.26 -17.35 28.78
N GLU A 57 -6.33 -16.62 29.13
CA GLU A 57 -6.96 -16.58 30.46
C GLU A 57 -8.07 -17.64 30.58
#